data_AF-A0A3D3EZY1-F1
#
_entry.id   AF-A0A3D3EZY1-F1
#
_cell.length_a   1.000
_cell.length_b   1.000
_cell.length_c   1.000
_cell.angle_alpha   90.00
_cell.angle_beta   90.00
_cell.angle_gamma   90.00
#
_symmetry.space_group_name_H-M   'P 1'
#
loop_
_entity.id
_entity.type
_entity.pdbx_description
1 polymer ?
#
loop_
_entity_poly.entity_id
_entity_poly.type
_entity_poly.pdbx_seq_one_letter_code
_entity_poly.pdbx_strand_id
1 'polypeptide(L)' 'GCGETPYIKLLTQLHGDRMIVANATGCSSIYGGTFPTIPYCKNKDGHGPAWANSLFEDNAE' A
#
# COMPACT_ATOMS: atom_id res chain seq x y z
N GLY A 1 12.05 -13.26 -2.38
CA GLY A 1 12.16 -12.16 -3.34
C GLY A 1 10.89 -12.07 -4.16
N CYS A 2 9.83 -11.49 -3.56
CA CYS A 2 8.61 -11.19 -4.30
C CYS A 2 8.91 -10.14 -5.39
N GLY A 3 8.32 -10.30 -6.56
CA GLY A 3 8.52 -9.37 -7.69
C GLY A 3 7.71 -8.07 -7.60
N GLU A 4 6.67 -8.02 -6.75
CA GLU A 4 5.75 -6.88 -6.68
C GLU A 4 6.27 -5.76 -5.74
N THR A 5 6.77 -6.13 -4.56
CA THR A 5 7.09 -5.18 -3.49
C THR A 5 8.20 -4.17 -3.80
N PRO A 6 9.22 -4.45 -4.64
CA PRO A 6 10.20 -3.43 -5.01
C PRO A 6 9.59 -2.24 -5.75
N TYR A 7 8.54 -2.46 -6.57
CA TYR A 7 7.85 -1.40 -7.29
C TYR A 7 7.05 -0.51 -6.34
N ILE A 8 6.28 -1.12 -5.43
CA ILE A 8 5.49 -0.38 -4.43
C ILE A 8 6.43 0.42 -3.52
N LYS A 9 7.56 -0.16 -3.10
CA LYS A 9 8.57 0.54 -2.30
C LYS A 9 9.13 1.77 -3.03
N LEU A 10 9.45 1.66 -4.32
CA LEU A 10 9.97 2.80 -5.08
C LEU A 10 8.92 3.91 -5.21
N LEU A 11 7.66 3.54 -5.46
CA LEU A 11 6.55 4.50 -5.51
C LEU A 11 6.38 5.26 -4.19
N THR A 12 6.46 4.58 -3.04
CA THR A 12 6.36 5.24 -1.73
C THR A 12 7.58 6.10 -1.41
N GLN A 13 8.77 5.77 -1.92
CA GLN A 13 9.96 6.62 -1.77
C GLN A 13 9.85 7.93 -2.56
N LEU A 14 9.19 7.93 -3.71
CA LEU A 14 9.03 9.13 -4.55
C LEU A 14 7.82 9.98 -4.13
N HIS A 15 6.71 9.35 -3.72
CA HIS A 15 5.43 10.02 -3.55
C HIS A 15 4.66 9.64 -2.27
N GLY A 16 5.23 8.80 -1.41
CA GLY A 16 4.54 8.26 -0.23
C GLY A 16 4.10 9.30 0.80
N ASP A 17 4.71 10.48 0.83
CA ASP A 17 4.34 11.59 1.73
C ASP A 17 2.89 12.09 1.50
N ARG A 18 2.35 11.91 0.30
CA ARG A 18 1.02 12.42 -0.10
C ARG A 18 0.20 11.42 -0.92
N MET A 19 0.51 10.14 -0.79
CA MET A 19 -0.12 9.07 -1.57
C MET A 19 -1.39 8.55 -0.89
N ILE A 20 -2.41 8.25 -1.68
CA ILE A 20 -3.56 7.44 -1.26
C ILE A 20 -3.58 6.21 -2.16
N VAL A 21 -3.77 5.04 -1.56
CA VAL A 21 -3.74 3.74 -2.24
C VAL A 21 -5.10 3.06 -2.07
N ALA A 22 -5.82 2.89 -3.18
CA ALA A 22 -6.88 1.89 -3.31
C ALA A 22 -6.24 0.60 -3.84
N ASN A 23 -6.24 -0.45 -3.04
CA ASN A 23 -5.59 -1.71 -3.34
C ASN A 23 -6.62 -2.83 -3.56
N ALA A 24 -6.65 -3.40 -4.76
CA ALA A 24 -7.54 -4.51 -5.08
C ALA A 24 -7.20 -5.74 -4.23
N THR A 25 -8.18 -6.61 -3.99
CA THR A 25 -7.94 -7.88 -3.31
C THR A 25 -7.00 -8.76 -4.14
N GLY A 26 -5.93 -9.26 -3.51
CA GLY A 26 -4.93 -10.09 -4.17
C GLY A 26 -3.65 -10.18 -3.33
N CYS A 27 -2.55 -10.66 -3.91
CA CYS A 27 -1.26 -10.70 -3.22
C CYS A 27 -0.93 -9.36 -2.54
N SER A 28 -1.16 -8.25 -3.24
CA SER A 28 -0.92 -6.90 -2.76
C SER A 28 -1.73 -6.50 -1.53
N SER A 29 -2.97 -6.95 -1.39
CA SER A 29 -3.74 -6.72 -0.16
C SER A 29 -3.33 -7.65 0.97
N ILE A 30 -2.92 -8.89 0.66
CA ILE A 30 -2.46 -9.86 1.67
C ILE A 30 -1.14 -9.40 2.31
N TYR A 31 -0.11 -9.09 1.52
CA TYR A 31 1.13 -8.57 2.12
C TYR A 31 1.01 -7.10 2.52
N GLY A 32 0.06 -6.35 1.96
CA GLY A 32 -0.15 -4.92 2.23
C GLY A 32 -1.00 -4.59 3.45
N GLY A 33 -1.81 -5.53 3.96
CA GLY A 33 -2.79 -5.22 5.00
C GLY A 33 -3.43 -6.41 5.73
N THR A 34 -2.67 -7.48 6.04
CA THR A 34 -3.19 -8.58 6.89
C THR A 34 -3.04 -8.26 8.37
N PHE A 35 -4.15 -8.14 9.10
CA PHE A 35 -4.11 -7.88 10.55
C PHE A 35 -3.30 -8.97 11.29
N PRO A 36 -2.39 -8.61 12.22
CA PRO A 36 -2.11 -7.26 12.74
C PRO A 36 -0.94 -6.54 12.04
N THR A 37 -0.38 -7.08 10.94
CA THR A 37 0.85 -6.59 10.32
C THR A 37 0.56 -5.65 9.14
N ILE A 38 0.96 -4.38 9.28
CA ILE A 38 0.83 -3.36 8.26
C ILE A 38 2.24 -2.89 7.84
N PRO A 39 2.67 -3.10 6.59
CA PRO A 39 4.03 -2.75 6.13
C PRO A 39 4.20 -1.28 5.74
N TYR A 40 3.10 -0.56 5.47
CA TYR A 40 3.13 0.87 5.18
C TYR A 40 3.50 1.65 6.43
N CYS A 41 4.42 2.61 6.31
CA CYS A 41 4.90 3.40 7.42
C CYS A 41 4.89 4.91 7.11
N LYS A 42 4.90 5.70 8.17
CA LYS A 42 5.04 7.15 8.10
C LYS A 42 6.51 7.55 8.00
N ASN A 43 6.78 8.67 7.35
CA ASN A 43 8.03 9.38 7.41
C ASN A 43 8.20 10.09 8.77
N LYS A 44 9.30 10.84 8.93
CA LYS A 44 9.63 11.53 10.18
C LYS A 44 8.64 12.62 10.57
N ASP A 45 7.98 13.22 9.58
CA ASP A 45 6.99 14.28 9.77
C ASP A 45 5.58 13.71 10.05
N GLY A 46 5.46 12.38 10.08
CA GLY A 46 4.20 11.69 10.38
C GLY A 46 3.29 11.52 9.18
N HIS A 47 3.77 11.73 7.96
CA HIS A 47 3.02 11.51 6.72
C HIS A 47 3.38 10.16 6.08
N GLY A 48 2.43 9.53 5.41
CA GLY A 48 2.66 8.28 4.71
C GLY A 48 1.43 7.87 3.91
N PRO A 49 1.52 6.77 3.15
CA PRO A 49 0.41 6.32 2.32
C PRO A 49 -0.83 6.01 3.16
N ALA A 50 -1.95 6.65 2.86
CA ALA A 50 -3.25 6.18 3.32
C ALA A 50 -3.65 4.98 2.45
N TRP A 51 -3.91 3.82 3.06
CA TRP A 51 -4.15 2.58 2.34
C TRP A 51 -5.50 1.99 2.71
N ALA A 52 -6.25 1.54 1.70
CA ALA A 52 -7.48 0.80 1.87
C ALA A 52 -7.62 -0.30 0.82
N ASN A 53 -8.32 -1.37 1.19
CA ASN A 53 -8.78 -2.42 0.30
C ASN A 53 -10.29 -2.52 0.47
N SER A 54 -11.02 -2.31 -0.64
CA SER A 54 -12.47 -2.55 -0.67
C SER A 54 -12.70 -4.03 -0.98
N LEU A 55 -12.98 -4.37 -2.23
CA LEU A 55 -13.14 -5.74 -2.71
C LEU A 55 -12.17 -6.01 -3.86
N PHE A 56 -12.38 -7.13 -4.53
CA PHE A 56 -11.56 -7.53 -5.67
C PHE A 56 -11.97 -6.78 -6.93
N GLU A 57 -13.27 -6.62 -7.10
CA GLU A 57 -13.96 -6.20 -8.31
C GLU A 57 -14.17 -4.70 -8.43
N ASP A 58 -13.94 -3.93 -7.35
CA ASP A 58 -14.37 -2.52 -7.22
C ASP A 58 -13.22 -1.54 -6.92
N ASN A 59 -11.98 -1.92 -7.19
CA ASN A 59 -10.83 -1.12 -6.76
C ASN A 59 -10.62 0.17 -7.57
N ALA A 60 -11.21 0.26 -8.77
CA ALA A 60 -10.93 1.36 -9.70
C ALA A 60 -11.97 2.48 -9.61
N GLU A 61 -13.21 2.13 -9.28
CA GLU A 61 -14.38 3.00 -9.14
C GLU A 61 -14.23 4.07 -8.05
#